data_AF-A0A0C3NRV9-F1
#
_entry.id   AF-A0A0C3NRV9-F1
#
_cell.length_a   1.000
_cell.length_b   1.000
_cell.length_c   1.000
_cell.angle_alpha   90.00
_cell.angle_beta   90.00
_cell.angle_gamma   90.00
#
_symmetry.space_group_name_H-M   'P 1'
#
loop_
_entity.id
_entity.type
_entity.pdbx_description
1 polymer ?
#
loop_
_entity_poly.entity_id
_entity_poly.type
_entity_poly.pdbx_seq_one_letter_code
_entity_poly.pdbx_strand_id
1 'polypeptide(L)'
;MARNKKRIYMSLYARTGSQEHIHHFALLVSPKNPTGNNLSTWRLHAMNRPNPAYATQQEWQYKPAIVPGRTTRLLALVLLGKTQRSGEDISNILTAVELVQDDPSWTCKEWVFGAIEVRSVQIPCTDACTLVQ
;
A
#
# COMPACT_ATOMS: atom_id res chain seq x y z
N MET A 1 10.06 26.25 -3.83
CA MET A 1 9.29 25.06 -3.38
C MET A 1 9.71 23.85 -4.20
N ALA A 2 10.03 22.69 -3.60
CA ALA A 2 10.43 21.52 -4.37
C ALA A 2 9.31 21.03 -5.32
N ARG A 3 9.60 21.00 -6.63
CA ARG A 3 8.71 20.47 -7.67
C ARG A 3 8.65 18.94 -7.54
N ASN A 4 7.48 18.33 -7.68
CA ASN A 4 7.28 16.86 -7.69
C ASN A 4 7.48 16.11 -6.35
N LYS A 5 7.08 16.69 -5.21
CA LYS A 5 7.06 15.99 -3.90
C LYS A 5 6.35 14.63 -3.99
N LYS A 6 6.87 13.64 -3.25
CA LYS A 6 6.26 12.31 -3.13
C LYS A 6 4.89 12.41 -2.47
N ARG A 7 4.02 11.49 -2.85
CA ARG A 7 2.64 11.36 -2.38
C ARG A 7 2.40 9.95 -1.91
N ILE A 8 1.59 9.85 -0.86
CA ILE A 8 1.10 8.59 -0.34
C ILE A 8 -0.33 8.44 -0.84
N TYR A 9 -0.61 7.30 -1.47
CA TYR A 9 -1.94 6.96 -1.96
C TYR A 9 -2.40 5.66 -1.35
N MET A 10 -3.71 5.55 -1.08
CA MET A 10 -4.37 4.26 -1.08
C MET A 10 -4.67 3.90 -2.53
N SER A 11 -4.42 2.65 -2.89
CA SER A 11 -4.55 2.16 -4.26
C SER A 11 -5.41 0.91 -4.32
N LEU A 12 -6.20 0.83 -5.38
CA LEU A 12 -7.05 -0.32 -5.69
C LEU A 12 -6.60 -0.92 -7.03
N TYR A 13 -6.29 -2.21 -7.04
CA TYR A 13 -5.89 -2.94 -8.23
C TYR A 13 -6.91 -4.01 -8.61
N ALA A 14 -7.08 -4.22 -9.91
CA ALA A 14 -7.75 -5.40 -10.44
C ALA A 14 -6.92 -6.67 -10.15
N ARG A 15 -7.55 -7.72 -9.61
CA ARG A 15 -6.98 -9.08 -9.61
C ARG A 15 -7.62 -9.88 -10.73
N THR A 16 -6.79 -10.63 -11.45
CA THR A 16 -7.26 -11.63 -12.42
C THR A 16 -7.54 -12.93 -11.66
N GLY A 17 -8.79 -13.42 -11.64
CA GLY A 17 -9.18 -14.69 -11.01
C GLY A 17 -10.63 -14.73 -10.51
N SER A 18 -11.12 -15.92 -10.11
CA SER A 18 -12.51 -16.21 -9.73
C SER A 18 -12.78 -16.22 -8.21
N GLN A 19 -11.87 -15.73 -7.38
CA GLN A 19 -12.04 -15.73 -5.91
C GLN A 19 -12.71 -14.46 -5.38
N GLU A 20 -13.39 -14.57 -4.23
CA GLU A 20 -14.21 -13.56 -3.52
C GLU A 20 -13.53 -12.20 -3.26
N HIS A 21 -12.24 -12.05 -3.52
CA HIS A 21 -11.51 -10.79 -3.41
C HIS A 21 -11.01 -10.32 -4.78
N ILE A 22 -11.94 -9.84 -5.61
CA ILE A 22 -11.71 -9.33 -6.97
C ILE A 22 -10.76 -8.12 -7.04
N HIS A 23 -10.49 -7.48 -5.90
CA HIS A 23 -9.62 -6.30 -5.81
C HIS A 23 -8.48 -6.49 -4.81
N HIS A 24 -7.33 -5.86 -5.09
CA HIS A 24 -6.17 -5.83 -4.20
C HIS A 24 -5.93 -4.41 -3.70
N PHE A 25 -5.86 -4.23 -2.38
CA PHE A 25 -5.54 -2.95 -1.75
C PHE A 25 -4.05 -2.84 -1.44
N ALA A 26 -3.49 -1.66 -1.66
CA ALA A 26 -2.11 -1.36 -1.27
C ALA A 26 -1.94 0.12 -0.96
N LEU A 27 -0.87 0.47 -0.24
CA LEU A 27 -0.37 1.82 -0.17
C LEU A 27 0.71 2.05 -1.23
N LEU A 28 0.68 3.21 -1.87
CA LEU A 28 1.72 3.64 -2.80
C LEU A 28 2.46 4.87 -2.28
N VAL A 29 3.78 4.84 -2.36
CA VAL A 29 4.62 6.03 -2.24
C VAL A 29 5.22 6.31 -3.61
N SER A 30 4.75 7.38 -4.25
CA SER A 30 5.08 7.70 -5.63
C SER A 30 5.35 9.20 -5.82
N PRO A 31 6.24 9.60 -6.75
CA PRO A 31 6.30 10.99 -7.21
C PRO A 31 4.92 11.49 -7.67
N LYS A 32 4.69 12.81 -7.68
CA LYS A 32 3.44 13.38 -8.21
C LYS A 32 3.21 12.98 -9.66
N ASN A 33 4.26 12.97 -10.49
CA ASN A 33 4.22 12.61 -11.89
C ASN A 33 5.17 11.44 -12.20
N PRO A 34 4.77 10.19 -11.93
CA PRO A 34 5.59 9.04 -12.27
C PRO A 34 5.58 8.79 -13.79
N THR A 35 6.72 8.36 -14.34
CA THR A 35 6.81 7.88 -15.72
C THR A 35 6.54 6.38 -15.77
N GLY A 36 6.14 5.86 -16.94
CA GLY A 36 5.68 4.47 -17.04
C GLY A 36 6.78 3.42 -16.87
N ASN A 37 8.02 3.74 -17.23
CA ASN A 37 9.10 2.76 -17.33
C ASN A 37 10.11 2.84 -16.19
N ASN A 38 9.94 3.77 -15.25
CA ASN A 38 10.87 3.90 -14.12
C ASN A 38 10.35 3.20 -12.86
N LEU A 39 11.25 2.48 -12.18
CA LEU A 39 11.03 1.93 -10.85
C LEU A 39 11.07 3.05 -9.82
N SER A 40 10.03 3.88 -9.81
CA SER A 40 9.95 5.11 -9.00
C SER A 40 8.90 5.06 -7.90
N THR A 41 8.10 4.00 -7.86
CA THR A 41 6.96 3.87 -6.95
C THR A 41 7.16 2.70 -6.02
N TRP A 42 6.98 2.92 -4.74
CA TRP A 42 6.91 1.85 -3.76
C TRP A 42 5.47 1.40 -3.62
N ARG A 43 5.25 0.09 -3.74
CA ARG A 43 3.99 -0.57 -3.42
C ARG A 43 4.18 -1.35 -2.12
N LEU A 44 3.40 -0.97 -1.11
CA LEU A 44 3.43 -1.51 0.23
C LEU A 44 2.09 -2.22 0.45
N HIS A 45 2.12 -3.54 0.62
CA HIS A 45 0.90 -4.33 0.75
C HIS A 45 1.13 -5.61 1.55
N ALA A 46 0.07 -6.10 2.19
CA ALA A 46 -0.03 -7.48 2.61
C ALA A 46 -0.54 -8.33 1.44
N MET A 47 0.03 -9.52 1.26
CA MET A 47 -0.37 -10.47 0.23
C MET A 47 -0.39 -11.88 0.80
N ASN A 48 -1.46 -12.60 0.53
CA ASN A 48 -1.59 -14.00 0.88
C ASN A 48 -0.79 -14.86 -0.11
N ARG A 49 -0.01 -15.81 0.39
CA ARG A 49 0.82 -16.74 -0.37
C ARG A 49 0.70 -18.16 0.19
N PRO A 50 0.91 -19.21 -0.62
CA PRO A 50 1.09 -20.56 -0.11
C PRO A 50 2.21 -20.61 0.92
N ASN A 51 1.96 -21.26 2.06
CA ASN A 51 2.97 -21.45 3.09
C ASN A 51 4.02 -22.47 2.59
N PRO A 52 5.31 -22.12 2.56
CA PRO A 52 6.36 -23.01 2.04
C PRO A 52 6.60 -24.23 2.92
N ALA A 53 6.29 -24.15 4.22
CA ALA A 53 6.41 -25.27 5.15
C ALA A 53 5.17 -26.18 5.13
N TYR A 54 4.00 -25.64 4.80
CA TYR A 54 2.72 -26.35 4.81
C TYR A 54 1.96 -26.07 3.51
N ALA A 55 2.10 -26.95 2.51
CA ALA A 55 1.58 -26.73 1.15
C ALA A 55 0.06 -26.52 1.06
N THR A 56 -0.70 -26.97 2.06
CA THR A 56 -2.16 -26.79 2.15
C THR A 56 -2.58 -25.51 2.86
N GLN A 57 -1.64 -24.78 3.47
CA GLN A 57 -1.90 -23.57 4.21
C GLN A 57 -1.49 -22.33 3.42
N GLN A 58 -2.12 -21.23 3.78
CA GLN A 58 -1.84 -19.91 3.24
C GLN A 58 -1.35 -19.00 4.37
N GLU A 59 -0.45 -18.09 4.04
CA GLU A 59 0.11 -17.13 4.99
C GLU A 59 0.06 -15.72 4.39
N TRP A 60 -0.38 -14.76 5.20
CA TRP A 60 -0.30 -13.35 4.89
C TRP A 60 1.10 -12.81 5.14
N GLN A 61 1.68 -12.17 4.14
CA GLN A 61 3.03 -11.60 4.23
C GLN A 61 3.01 -10.13 3.81
N TYR A 62 3.70 -9.29 4.59
CA TYR A 62 3.99 -7.92 4.20
C TYR A 62 5.11 -7.90 3.15
N LYS A 63 4.84 -7.33 1.97
CA LYS A 63 5.76 -7.39 0.83
C LYS A 63 6.00 -6.01 0.19
N PRO A 64 6.91 -5.19 0.73
CA PRO A 64 7.29 -3.96 0.04
C PRO A 64 7.97 -4.28 -1.30
N ALA A 65 7.64 -3.53 -2.34
CA ALA A 65 8.24 -3.68 -3.66
C ALA A 65 8.37 -2.35 -4.38
N ILE A 66 9.48 -2.16 -5.10
CA ILE A 66 9.62 -1.05 -6.04
C ILE A 66 9.03 -1.50 -7.38
N VAL A 67 8.10 -0.71 -7.92
CA VAL A 67 7.32 -1.04 -9.11
C VAL A 67 7.34 0.13 -10.11
N PRO A 68 7.04 -0.16 -11.40
CA PRO A 68 6.79 0.89 -12.38
C PRO A 68 5.69 1.83 -11.91
N GLY A 69 5.87 3.13 -12.14
CA GLY A 69 4.94 4.12 -11.62
C GLY A 69 3.61 4.23 -12.37
N ARG A 70 3.43 3.48 -13.47
CA ARG A 70 2.14 3.31 -14.16
C ARG A 70 1.89 1.83 -14.42
N THR A 71 0.65 1.41 -14.33
CA THR A 71 0.22 0.05 -14.65
C THR A 71 -1.23 0.03 -15.09
N THR A 72 -1.57 -0.87 -16.01
CA THR A 72 -2.94 -1.06 -16.53
C THR A 72 -3.87 -1.73 -15.53
N ARG A 73 -3.35 -2.28 -14.42
CA ARG A 73 -4.15 -2.96 -13.38
C ARG A 73 -4.65 -2.01 -12.30
N LEU A 74 -4.21 -0.76 -12.28
CA LEU A 74 -4.60 0.21 -11.26
C LEU A 74 -5.98 0.77 -11.61
N LEU A 75 -6.95 0.55 -10.73
CA LEU A 75 -8.35 0.97 -10.93
C LEU A 75 -8.63 2.34 -10.30
N ALA A 76 -8.06 2.58 -9.12
CA ALA A 76 -8.28 3.83 -8.39
C ALA A 76 -7.08 4.21 -7.51
N LEU A 77 -6.96 5.52 -7.26
CA LEU A 77 -6.03 6.11 -6.30
C LEU A 77 -6.77 7.13 -5.44
N VAL A 78 -6.58 7.04 -4.13
CA VAL A 78 -7.04 8.05 -3.16
C VAL A 78 -5.79 8.69 -2.55
N LEU A 79 -5.66 10.01 -2.72
CA LEU A 79 -4.53 10.76 -2.15
C LEU A 79 -4.70 10.87 -0.64
N LEU A 80 -3.78 10.27 0.11
CA LEU A 80 -3.76 10.35 1.57
C LEU A 80 -2.86 11.47 2.10
N GLY A 81 -1.99 12.02 1.25
CA GLY A 81 -1.16 13.17 1.58
C GLY A 81 0.17 13.24 0.83
N LYS A 82 0.94 14.27 1.13
CA LYS A 82 2.30 14.49 0.62
C LYS A 82 3.31 14.05 1.68
N THR A 83 4.48 13.59 1.25
CA THR A 83 5.56 13.17 2.15
C THR A 83 6.93 13.58 1.62
N GLN A 84 7.86 13.83 2.53
CA GLN A 84 9.29 13.96 2.23
C GLN A 84 10.05 12.64 2.48
N ARG A 85 9.46 11.74 3.26
CA ARG A 85 10.05 10.43 3.58
C ARG A 85 10.17 9.57 2.33
N SER A 86 11.22 8.75 2.30
CA SER A 86 11.42 7.76 1.25
C SER A 86 10.36 6.66 1.33
N GLY A 87 10.20 5.88 0.25
CA GLY A 87 9.28 4.73 0.32
C GLY A 87 9.78 3.65 1.27
N GLU A 88 11.11 3.54 1.43
CA GLU A 88 11.77 2.67 2.40
C GLU A 88 11.48 3.12 3.84
N ASP A 89 11.57 4.42 4.14
CA ASP A 89 11.26 4.96 5.47
C ASP A 89 9.81 4.64 5.84
N ILE A 90 8.88 4.83 4.90
CA ILE A 90 7.47 4.48 5.10
C ILE A 90 7.34 2.97 5.29
N SER A 91 8.03 2.17 4.47
CA SER A 91 8.00 0.71 4.60
C SER A 91 8.47 0.24 5.98
N ASN A 92 9.53 0.84 6.52
CA ASN A 92 10.08 0.50 7.84
C ASN A 92 9.13 0.87 8.98
N ILE A 93 8.29 1.89 8.81
CA ILE A 93 7.23 2.22 9.77
C ILE A 93 6.12 1.18 9.72
N LEU A 94 5.73 0.76 8.50
CA LEU A 94 4.63 -0.17 8.29
C LEU A 94 4.95 -1.61 8.69
N THR A 95 6.18 -1.95 9.07
CA THR A 95 6.50 -3.24 9.68
C THR A 95 5.84 -3.43 11.05
N ALA A 96 5.43 -2.33 11.70
CA ALA A 96 4.69 -2.36 12.96
C ALA A 96 3.19 -2.69 12.78
N VAL A 97 2.68 -2.69 11.54
CA VAL A 97 1.27 -3.04 11.26
C VAL A 97 1.11 -4.54 11.37
N GLU A 98 0.18 -4.97 12.22
CA GLU A 98 -0.08 -6.39 12.46
C GLU A 98 -0.54 -7.12 11.18
N LEU A 99 -0.03 -8.34 11.01
CA LEU A 99 -0.50 -9.32 10.02
C LEU A 99 -1.26 -10.40 10.76
N VAL A 100 -2.57 -10.46 10.59
CA VAL A 100 -3.40 -11.49 11.23
C VAL A 100 -3.43 -12.73 10.32
N GLN A 101 -3.05 -13.86 10.88
CA GLN A 101 -3.10 -15.17 10.22
C GLN A 101 -4.37 -15.91 10.61
N ASP A 102 -4.78 -16.87 9.79
CA ASP A 102 -5.88 -17.81 10.07
C ASP A 102 -7.26 -17.17 10.37
N ASP A 103 -7.44 -15.89 10.05
CA ASP A 103 -8.72 -15.19 10.13
C ASP A 103 -9.29 -14.95 8.72
N PRO A 104 -10.43 -15.58 8.35
CA PRO A 104 -11.03 -15.43 7.03
C PRO A 104 -11.65 -14.04 6.79
N SER A 105 -11.91 -13.26 7.85
CA SER A 105 -12.40 -11.89 7.74
C SER A 105 -11.30 -10.88 7.49
N TRP A 106 -10.04 -11.27 7.72
CA TRP A 106 -8.88 -10.39 7.56
C TRP A 106 -8.33 -10.45 6.13
N THR A 107 -8.20 -9.29 5.49
CA THR A 107 -7.70 -9.19 4.12
C THR A 107 -6.66 -8.08 3.94
N CYS A 108 -6.12 -7.97 2.72
CA CYS A 108 -5.24 -6.85 2.35
C CYS A 108 -5.88 -5.47 2.54
N LYS A 109 -7.23 -5.38 2.54
CA LYS A 109 -7.96 -4.16 2.81
C LYS A 109 -7.78 -3.75 4.28
N GLU A 110 -8.08 -4.66 5.20
CA GLU A 110 -7.95 -4.47 6.65
C GLU A 110 -6.52 -4.07 7.01
N TRP A 111 -5.51 -4.71 6.40
CA TRP A 111 -4.11 -4.28 6.55
C TRP A 111 -3.87 -2.84 6.11
N VAL A 112 -4.42 -2.40 4.96
CA VAL A 112 -4.26 -1.01 4.49
C VAL A 112 -4.92 -0.03 5.45
N PHE A 113 -6.09 -0.35 6.02
CA PHE A 113 -6.73 0.52 7.02
C PHE A 113 -5.89 0.63 8.29
N GLY A 114 -5.39 -0.48 8.83
CA GLY A 114 -4.46 -0.45 9.97
C GLY A 114 -3.17 0.33 9.67
N ALA A 115 -2.64 0.20 8.45
CA ALA A 115 -1.47 0.97 8.01
C ALA A 115 -1.74 2.49 7.94
N ILE A 116 -2.96 2.90 7.55
CA ILE A 116 -3.38 4.31 7.54
C ILE A 116 -3.48 4.84 8.97
N GLU A 117 -3.96 4.05 9.91
CA GLU A 117 -4.05 4.43 11.32
C GLU A 117 -2.67 4.62 11.95
N VAL A 118 -1.75 3.65 11.78
CA VAL A 118 -0.35 3.77 12.23
C VAL A 118 0.32 5.01 11.63
N ARG A 119 0.10 5.28 10.33
CA ARG A 119 0.60 6.49 9.66
C ARG A 119 0.07 7.77 10.31
N SER A 120 -1.21 7.82 10.63
CA SER A 120 -1.86 8.99 11.23
C SER A 120 -1.21 9.39 12.56
N VAL A 121 -0.69 8.41 13.29
CA VAL A 121 -0.01 8.63 14.57
C VAL A 121 1.45 9.09 14.39
N GLN A 122 2.11 8.76 13.27
CA GLN A 122 3.58 8.85 13.17
C GLN A 122 4.15 9.80 12.09
N ILE A 123 3.32 10.43 11.25
CA ILE A 123 3.81 11.31 10.18
C ILE A 123 3.03 12.63 10.15
N PRO A 124 3.64 13.77 10.54
CA PRO A 124 3.01 15.07 10.33
C PRO A 124 2.86 15.29 8.83
N CYS A 125 1.62 15.24 8.33
CA CYS A 125 1.31 15.66 6.98
C CYS A 125 1.62 17.14 6.86
N THR A 126 2.54 17.53 5.98
CA THR A 126 2.95 18.93 5.85
C THR A 126 1.86 19.84 5.31
N ASP A 127 0.80 19.26 4.74
CA ASP A 127 -0.42 19.96 4.36
C ASP A 127 -1.58 19.09 4.86
N ALA A 128 -2.22 19.49 5.96
CA ALA A 128 -3.42 18.82 6.46
C ALA A 128 -4.50 18.85 5.37
N CYS A 129 -4.98 17.67 4.98
CA CYS A 129 -6.25 17.58 4.28
C CYS A 129 -7.32 17.65 5.36
N THR A 130 -7.97 18.80 5.50
CA THR A 130 -9.16 18.95 6.33
C THR A 130 -10.21 17.98 5.81
N LEU A 131 -10.57 16.98 6.62
CA LEU A 131 -11.77 16.19 6.40
C LEU A 131 -12.96 17.16 6.48
N VAL A 132 -13.65 17.37 5.37
CA VAL A 132 -14.96 18.00 5.38
C VAL A 132 -15.91 16.96 5.98
N GLN A 133 -16.45 17.27 7.15
CA GLN A 133 -17.52 16.51 7.81
C GLN A 133 -18.81 16.59 7.01
#